data_AF-A0A1M4ELH1-F1
#
_entry.id   AF-A0A1M4ELH1-F1
#
_cell.length_a   1.000
_cell.length_b   1.000
_cell.length_c   1.000
_cell.angle_alpha   90.00
_cell.angle_beta   90.00
_cell.angle_gamma   90.00
#
_symmetry.space_group_name_H-M   'P 1'
#
loop_
_entity.id
_entity.type
_entity.pdbx_description
1 polymer ?
#
loop_
_entity_poly.entity_id
_entity_poly.type
_entity_poly.pdbx_seq_one_letter_code
_entity_poly.pdbx_strand_id
1 'polypeptide(L)' 'MFRLLVRGHRNEDIARLLVLGESTVKSHVQHLYQKLGVRDRVQVVIYAYENGLVQPGRRSQEADLAVGC' A
#
# COMPACT_ATOMS: atom_id res chain seq x y z
N MET A 1 -4.92 3.80 5.07
CA MET A 1 -3.59 4.25 4.59
C MET A 1 -2.60 3.12 4.33
N PHE A 2 -2.26 2.27 5.30
CA PHE A 2 -1.31 1.15 5.15
C PHE A 2 -1.47 0.36 3.83
N ARG A 3 -2.70 -0.07 3.51
CA ARG A 3 -2.99 -0.82 2.27
C ARG A 3 -2.61 -0.07 0.99
N LEU A 4 -2.77 1.25 0.95
CA LEU A 4 -2.37 2.07 -0.20
C LEU A 4 -0.84 2.14 -0.31
N LEU A 5 -0.15 2.28 0.82
CA LEU A 5 1.31 2.31 0.86
C LEU A 5 1.91 0.97 0.39
N VAL A 6 1.37 -0.16 0.86
CA VAL A 6 1.84 -1.50 0.43
C VAL A 6 1.53 -1.79 -1.04
N ARG A 7 0.46 -1.21 -1.59
CA ARG A 7 0.15 -1.25 -3.03
C ARG A 7 1.02 -0.30 -3.88
N GLY A 8 1.96 0.41 -3.26
CA GLY A 8 2.95 1.24 -3.97
C GLY A 8 2.53 2.69 -4.23
N HIS A 9 1.36 3.14 -3.76
CA HIS A 9 0.91 4.53 -3.98
C HIS A 9 1.87 5.55 -3.37
N ARG A 10 2.15 6.65 -4.07
CA ARG A 10 2.98 7.76 -3.54
C ARG A 10 2.20 8.54 -2.48
N ASN A 11 2.91 9.31 -1.64
CA ASN A 11 2.25 10.08 -0.58
C ASN A 11 1.25 11.10 -1.14
N GLU A 12 1.54 11.68 -2.30
CA GLU A 12 0.63 12.54 -3.04
C GLU A 12 -0.66 11.83 -3.49
N ASP A 13 -0.56 10.57 -3.96
CA ASP A 13 -1.72 9.77 -4.37
C ASP A 13 -2.57 9.42 -3.16
N ILE A 14 -1.93 9.03 -2.06
CA ILE A 14 -2.59 8.72 -0.79
C ILE A 14 -3.30 9.96 -0.25
N ALA A 15 -2.67 11.13 -0.32
CA ALA A 15 -3.26 12.40 0.09
C ALA A 15 -4.51 12.72 -0.72
N ARG A 16 -4.45 12.58 -2.06
CA ARG A 16 -5.60 12.76 -2.95
C ARG A 16 -6.73 11.77 -2.66
N LEU A 17 -6.41 10.47 -2.55
CA LEU A 17 -7.40 9.40 -2.33
C LEU A 17 -8.09 9.49 -0.97
N LEU A 18 -7.41 10.03 0.05
CA LEU A 18 -7.95 10.16 1.41
C LEU A 18 -8.44 11.58 1.74
N VAL A 19 -8.33 12.53 0.80
CA VAL A 19 -8.67 13.95 1.01
C VAL A 19 -7.92 14.54 2.22
N LEU A 20 -6.61 14.31 2.28
CA LEU A 20 -5.72 14.78 3.34
C LEU A 20 -4.59 15.66 2.79
N GLY A 21 -3.94 16.43 3.66
CA GLY A 21 -2.68 17.09 3.32
C GLY A 21 -1.52 16.09 3.17
N GLU A 22 -0.60 16.36 2.24
CA GLU A 22 0.57 15.48 2.02
C GLU A 22 1.47 15.40 3.27
N SER A 23 1.59 16.50 4.02
CA SER A 23 2.31 16.53 5.30
C SER A 23 1.69 15.58 6.34
N THR A 24 0.36 15.56 6.43
CA THR A 24 -0.39 14.62 7.27
C THR A 24 -0.08 13.18 6.89
N VAL A 25 -0.09 12.87 5.58
CA VAL A 25 0.30 11.54 5.08
C VAL A 25 1.74 11.20 5.48
N LYS A 26 2.71 12.12 5.30
CA LYS A 26 4.11 11.88 5.69
C LYS A 26 4.22 11.53 7.18
N SER A 27 3.54 12.27 8.06
CA SER A 27 3.53 11.97 9.50
C SER A 27 2.90 10.61 9.80
N HIS A 28 1.78 10.26 9.16
CA HIS A 28 1.18 8.93 9.33
C HIS A 28 2.09 7.80 8.81
N VAL A 29 2.82 8.01 7.71
CA VAL A 29 3.81 7.04 7.20
C VAL A 29 4.92 6.84 8.21
N GLN A 30 5.46 7.92 8.77
CA GLN A 30 6.54 7.85 9.74
C GLN A 30 6.11 7.15 11.03
N HIS A 31 4.94 7.47 11.57
CA HIS A 31 4.39 6.76 12.73
C HIS A 31 4.11 5.28 12.42
N LEU A 32 3.69 4.95 11.21
CA LEU A 32 3.53 3.56 10.78
C LEU A 32 4.87 2.83 10.79
N TYR A 33 5.94 3.44 10.27
CA TYR A 33 7.28 2.84 10.29
C TYR A 33 7.75 2.56 11.72
N GLN A 34 7.59 3.53 12.61
CA GLN A 34 7.92 3.39 14.03
C GLN A 34 7.12 2.27 14.71
N LYS A 35 5.80 2.21 14.48
CA LYS A 35 4.93 1.18 15.05
C LYS A 35 5.27 -0.23 14.57
N LEU A 36 5.74 -0.36 13.33
CA LEU A 36 6.13 -1.65 12.75
C LEU A 36 7.60 -2.00 12.97
N GLY A 37 8.41 -1.08 13.51
CA GLY A 37 9.85 -1.29 13.68
C GLY A 37 10.63 -1.35 12.36
N VAL A 38 10.10 -0.77 11.29
CA VAL A 38 10.69 -0.80 9.95
C VAL A 38 11.28 0.55 9.57
N ARG A 39 12.26 0.54 8.66
CA ARG A 39 13.05 1.74 8.34
C ARG A 39 12.50 2.56 7.19
N ASP A 40 11.83 1.93 6.24
CA ASP A 40 11.36 2.58 5.03
C ASP A 40 10.16 1.86 4.41
N ARG A 41 9.71 2.39 3.28
CA ARG A 41 8.57 1.89 2.52
C ARG A 41 8.76 0.46 2.04
N VAL A 42 9.97 0.12 1.57
CA VAL A 42 10.27 -1.21 1.04
C VAL A 42 10.16 -2.21 2.19
N GLN A 43 10.67 -1.87 3.36
CA GLN A 43 10.55 -2.70 4.56
C GLN A 43 9.08 -2.84 5.03
N VAL A 44 8.22 -1.84 4.87
CA VAL A 44 6.76 -2.03 5.13
C VAL A 44 6.14 -3.04 4.16
N VAL A 45 6.54 -3.00 2.89
CA VAL A 45 6.05 -3.96 1.89
C VAL A 45 6.52 -5.38 2.25
N ILE A 46 7.80 -5.55 2.60
CA ILE A 46 8.35 -6.83 3.07
C ILE A 46 7.61 -7.30 4.32
N TYR A 47 7.43 -6.43 5.32
CA TYR A 47 6.67 -6.74 6.54
C TYR A 47 5.26 -7.25 6.20
N ALA A 48 4.57 -6.62 5.25
CA ALA A 48 3.24 -7.04 4.84
C ALA A 48 3.24 -8.42 4.18
N TYR A 49 4.27 -8.77 3.41
CA TYR A 49 4.43 -10.10 2.82
C TYR A 49 4.75 -11.17 3.86
N GLU A 50 5.74 -10.92 4.73
CA GLU A 50 6.18 -11.86 5.77
C GLU A 50 5.06 -12.19 6.77
N ASN A 51 4.18 -11.23 7.05
CA ASN A 51 3.05 -11.40 7.95
C ASN A 51 1.76 -11.84 7.23
N GLY A 52 1.82 -12.19 5.94
CA GLY A 52 0.65 -12.65 5.17
C GLY A 52 -0.45 -11.60 4.98
N LEU A 53 -0.17 -10.31 5.25
CA LEU A 53 -1.10 -9.20 5.09
C LEU A 53 -1.32 -8.82 3.61
N VAL A 54 -0.37 -9.19 2.75
CA VAL A 54 -0.46 -9.06 1.30
C VAL A 54 0.05 -10.34 0.63
N GLN A 55 -0.67 -10.80 -0.39
CA GLN A 55 -0.27 -11.92 -1.23
C GLN A 55 0.30 -11.40 -2.55
N PRO A 56 1.45 -11.91 -3.01
CA PRO A 56 1.93 -11.61 -4.35
C PRO A 56 0.93 -12.15 -5.37
N GLY A 57 0.40 -11.27 -6.23
CA GLY A 57 -0.30 -11.66 -7.45
C GLY A 57 -1.44 -12.69 -7.29
N ARG A 58 -2.62 -12.25 -6.87
CA ARG A 58 -3.76 -12.49 -7.75
C ARG A 58 -3.81 -11.31 -8.70
N ARG A 59 -3.33 -11.49 -9.93
CA ARG A 59 -3.77 -10.62 -11.02
C ARG A 59 -5.28 -10.77 -11.06
N SER A 60 -6.04 -9.80 -10.57
CA SER A 60 -7.34 -9.51 -11.16
C SER A 60 -7.06 -8.91 -12.54
N GLN A 61 -6.61 -9.77 -13.46
CA GLN A 61 -7.03 -9.69 -14.84
C GLN A 61 -8.44 -10.33 -14.88
N GLU A 62 -9.44 -9.69 -14.26
CA GLU A 62 -10.81 -9.78 -14.76
C GLU A 62 -10.96 -8.78 -15.92
N ALA A 63 -9.99 -8.81 -16.83
CA ALA A 63 -10.23 -8.60 -18.24
C ALA A 63 -10.34 -9.96 -18.98
N ASP A 64 -10.30 -11.10 -18.25
CA ASP A 64 -10.65 -12.45 -18.75
C ASP A 64 -12.16 -12.68 -18.89
N LEU A 65 -13.00 -11.64 -18.86
CA LEU A 65 -14.35 -11.69 -19.41
C LEU A 65 -14.32 -11.42 -20.92
N ALA A 66 -13.60 -12.28 -21.64
CA ALA A 66 -13.74 -12.50 -23.07
C ALA A 66 -13.29 -13.92 -23.47
N VAL A 67 -13.72 -14.94 -22.74
CA VAL A 67 -13.93 -16.27 -23.32
C VAL A 67 -15.26 -16.79 -22.78
N GLY A 68 -16.30 -16.71 -23.62
CA GLY A 68 -17.62 -17.23 -23.27
C GLY A 68 -18.79 -16.69 -24.09
N CYS A 69 -18.59 -16.48 -25.40
CA CYS A 69 -19.55 -16.64 -26.52
C CYS A 69 -18.90 -16.11 -27.80
#